data_AF-A0A914DAF4-F1
#
_entry.id   AF-A0A914DAF4-F1
#
_cell.length_a   1.000
_cell.length_b   1.000
_cell.length_c   1.000
_cell.angle_alpha   90.00
_cell.angle_beta   90.00
_cell.angle_gamma   90.00
#
_symmetry.space_group_name_H-M   'P 1'
#
loop_
_entity.id
_entity.type
_entity.pdbx_description
1 polymer ?
#
loop_
_entity_poly.entity_id
_entity_poly.type
_entity_poly.pdbx_seq_one_letter_code
_entity_poly.pdbx_strand_id
1 'polypeptide(L)' 'KFTVLLTEHLLNCDTENTPVETDWYIYTTGRFKHVFLAHAKEMWYYAKELDRELFSTSTIDPRILEIFNQFRALKRAGS' A
#
# COMPACT_ATOMS: atom_id res chain seq x y z
N LYS A 1 -9.45 -0.49 4.13
CA LYS A 1 -10.25 0.02 2.97
C LYS A 1 -9.37 0.34 1.76
N PHE A 2 -8.26 1.09 1.92
CA PHE A 2 -7.33 1.35 0.80
C PHE A 2 -6.84 0.10 0.08
N THR A 3 -6.37 -0.92 0.82
CA THR A 3 -5.87 -2.17 0.23
C THR A 3 -6.93 -2.85 -0.64
N VAL A 4 -8.17 -2.97 -0.16
CA VAL A 4 -9.29 -3.55 -0.91
C VAL A 4 -9.58 -2.76 -2.20
N LEU A 5 -9.72 -1.44 -2.10
CA LEU A 5 -10.02 -0.58 -3.26
C LEU A 5 -8.91 -0.63 -4.32
N LEU A 6 -7.65 -0.58 -3.88
CA LEU A 6 -6.51 -0.68 -4.78
C LEU A 6 -6.45 -2.07 -5.42
N THR A 7 -6.65 -3.15 -4.65
CA THR A 7 -6.67 -4.51 -5.21
C THR A 7 -7.78 -4.68 -6.24
N GLU A 8 -8.98 -4.18 -5.98
CA GLU A 8 -10.10 -4.22 -6.92
C GLU A 8 -9.78 -3.48 -8.23
N HIS A 9 -9.25 -2.25 -8.14
CA HIS A 9 -8.83 -1.49 -9.30
C HIS A 9 -7.75 -2.23 -10.12
N LEU A 10 -6.75 -2.78 -9.44
CA LEU A 10 -5.66 -3.52 -10.09
C LEU A 10 -6.18 -4.77 -10.80
N LEU A 11 -7.06 -5.54 -10.16
CA LEU A 11 -7.70 -6.71 -10.76
C LEU A 11 -8.54 -6.34 -11.98
N ASN A 12 -9.29 -5.23 -11.92
CA ASN A 12 -10.10 -4.76 -13.05
C ASN A 12 -9.21 -4.35 -14.22
N CYS A 13 -8.13 -3.61 -13.97
CA CYS A 13 -7.16 -3.25 -15.01
C CYS A 13 -6.50 -4.47 -15.64
N ASP A 14 -6.11 -5.45 -14.84
CA ASP A 14 -5.50 -6.69 -15.35
C ASP A 14 -6.51 -7.52 -16.16
N THR A 15 -7.80 -7.53 -15.75
CA THR A 15 -8.89 -8.25 -16.45
C THR A 15 -9.26 -7.60 -17.77
N GLU A 16 -9.35 -6.27 -17.80
CA GLU A 16 -9.77 -5.49 -18.97
C GLU A 16 -8.59 -5.12 -19.88
N ASN A 17 -7.36 -5.44 -19.47
CA ASN A 17 -6.11 -5.02 -20.12
C ASN A 17 -6.05 -3.50 -20.32
N THR A 18 -6.43 -2.74 -19.29
CA THR A 18 -6.44 -1.27 -19.28
C THR A 18 -5.30 -0.69 -18.45
N PRO A 19 -4.88 0.57 -18.70
CA PRO A 19 -3.81 1.20 -17.93
C PRO A 19 -4.18 1.35 -16.44
N VAL A 20 -3.25 0.97 -15.57
CA VAL A 20 -3.39 1.09 -14.10
C VAL A 20 -3.27 2.55 -13.64
N GLU A 21 -2.40 3.33 -14.27
CA GLU A 21 -2.06 4.71 -13.89
C GLU A 21 -3.15 5.72 -14.28
N THR A 22 -4.33 5.56 -13.68
CA THR A 22 -5.42 6.52 -13.79
C THR A 22 -5.29 7.65 -12.76
N ASP A 23 -5.94 8.79 -13.00
CA ASP A 23 -6.00 9.88 -12.02
C ASP A 23 -6.52 9.41 -10.65
N TRP A 24 -7.50 8.51 -10.66
CA TRP A 24 -8.03 7.91 -9.43
C TRP A 24 -6.98 7.06 -8.71
N TYR A 25 -6.20 6.26 -9.44
CA TYR A 25 -5.15 5.43 -8.86
C TYR A 25 -4.03 6.29 -8.27
N ILE A 26 -3.58 7.32 -8.99
CA ILE A 26 -2.54 8.26 -8.53
C ILE A 26 -3.02 8.98 -7.27
N TYR A 27 -4.23 9.52 -7.27
CA TYR A 27 -4.80 10.20 -6.10
C TYR A 27 -4.95 9.25 -4.91
N THR A 28 -5.51 8.06 -5.13
CA THR A 28 -5.80 7.08 -4.07
C THR A 28 -4.53 6.52 -3.45
N THR A 29 -3.51 6.19 -4.26
CA THR A 29 -2.20 5.75 -3.75
C THR A 29 -1.48 6.87 -3.01
N GLY A 30 -1.61 8.13 -3.46
CA GLY A 30 -1.11 9.30 -2.74
C GLY A 30 -1.75 9.45 -1.34
N ARG A 31 -3.07 9.31 -1.25
CA ARG A 31 -3.78 9.32 0.05
C ARG A 31 -3.39 8.14 0.93
N PHE A 32 -3.18 6.96 0.34
CA PHE A 32 -2.73 5.79 1.07
C PHE A 32 -1.34 5.99 1.69
N LYS A 33 -0.38 6.51 0.91
CA LYS A 33 0.95 6.92 1.39
C LYS A 33 0.85 7.96 2.51
N HIS A 34 -0.03 8.95 2.36
CA HIS A 34 -0.22 9.99 3.36
C HIS A 34 -0.68 9.43 4.71
N VAL A 35 -1.57 8.42 4.74
CA VAL A 35 -2.01 7.80 6.01
C VAL A 35 -0.83 7.20 6.77
N PHE A 36 0.09 6.50 6.08
CA PHE A 36 1.28 5.96 6.73
C PHE A 36 2.16 7.05 7.34
N LEU A 37 2.38 8.14 6.61
CA LEU A 37 3.22 9.24 7.06
C LEU A 37 2.56 10.05 8.20
N ALA A 38 1.26 10.30 8.11
CA ALA A 38 0.51 11.05 9.13
C ALA A 38 0.41 10.31 10.47
N HIS A 39 0.47 8.98 10.46
CA HIS A 39 0.39 8.11 11.64
C HIS A 39 1.66 7.26 11.80
N ALA A 40 2.82 7.80 11.43
CA ALA A 40 4.04 7.02 11.27
C ALA A 40 4.45 6.27 12.56
N LYS A 41 4.27 6.89 13.73
CA LYS A 41 4.65 6.29 15.01
C LYS A 41 3.85 5.02 15.30
N GLU A 42 2.53 5.08 15.21
CA GLU A 42 1.64 3.93 15.40
C GLU A 42 1.85 2.89 14.30
N MET A 43 1.92 3.32 13.05
CA MET A 43 2.10 2.42 11.89
C MET A 43 3.41 1.63 11.96
N TRP A 44 4.49 2.24 12.46
CA TRP A 44 5.75 1.55 12.70
C TRP A 44 5.76 0.67 13.95
N TYR A 45 4.96 1.00 14.96
CA TYR A 45 4.80 0.17 16.15
C TYR A 45 4.08 -1.14 15.78
N TYR A 46 3.01 -1.04 14.99
CA TYR A 46 2.22 -2.19 14.53
C TYR A 46 2.70 -2.80 13.21
N ALA A 47 3.87 -2.42 12.71
CA ALA A 47 4.32 -2.81 11.38
C ALA A 47 4.40 -4.33 11.21
N LYS A 48 4.76 -5.08 12.25
CA LYS A 48 4.87 -6.55 12.19
C LYS A 48 3.50 -7.21 12.07
N GLU A 49 2.53 -6.72 12.84
CA GLU A 49 1.14 -7.19 12.82
C GLU A 49 0.49 -6.84 11.48
N LEU A 50 0.70 -5.61 10.99
CA LEU A 50 0.22 -5.19 9.66
C LEU A 50 0.81 -6.05 8.54
N ASP A 51 2.10 -6.37 8.61
CA ASP A 51 2.77 -7.25 7.65
C ASP A 51 2.11 -8.65 7.60
N ARG A 52 1.80 -9.21 8.77
CA ARG A 52 1.20 -10.56 8.87
C ARG A 52 -0.27 -10.59 8.44
N GLU A 53 -1.07 -9.62 8.90
CA GLU A 53 -2.53 -9.65 8.74
C GLU A 53 -3.01 -9.00 7.44
N LEU A 54 -2.31 -7.97 6.97
CA LEU A 54 -2.79 -7.11 5.87
C LEU A 54 -1.89 -7.13 4.64
N PHE A 55 -0.57 -7.25 4.82
CA PHE A 55 0.42 -7.15 3.74
C PHE A 55 1.17 -8.47 3.47
N SER A 56 0.57 -9.61 3.80
CA SER A 56 1.18 -10.91 3.52
C SER A 56 1.45 -11.08 2.02
N THR A 57 2.70 -11.39 1.67
CA THR A 57 3.17 -11.55 0.27
C THR A 57 2.38 -12.59 -0.53
N SER A 58 1.71 -13.51 0.14
CA SER A 58 0.88 -14.55 -0.49
C SER A 58 -0.51 -14.06 -0.89
N THR A 59 -0.96 -12.90 -0.43
CA THR A 59 -2.36 -12.47 -0.58
C THR A 59 -2.55 -11.05 -1.11
N ILE A 60 -1.53 -10.18 -1.02
CA ILE A 60 -1.63 -8.79 -1.48
C ILE A 60 -0.88 -8.56 -2.79
N ASP A 61 -1.41 -7.66 -3.62
CA ASP A 61 -0.74 -7.25 -4.85
C ASP A 61 0.63 -6.61 -4.54
N PRO A 62 1.71 -7.00 -5.26
CA PRO A 62 3.06 -6.48 -5.03
C PRO A 62 3.17 -4.95 -5.10
N ARG A 63 2.36 -4.27 -5.93
CA ARG A 63 2.37 -2.81 -6.07
C ARG A 63 1.89 -2.13 -4.78
N ILE A 64 0.93 -2.74 -4.08
CA ILE A 64 0.41 -2.24 -2.81
C ILE A 64 1.40 -2.55 -1.68
N LEU A 65 1.96 -3.77 -1.67
CA LEU A 65 2.99 -4.17 -0.71
C LEU A 65 4.21 -3.25 -0.77
N GLU A 66 4.62 -2.85 -1.96
CA GLU A 66 5.78 -1.99 -2.17
C GLU A 66 5.60 -0.61 -1.49
N ILE A 67 4.39 -0.06 -1.48
CA ILE A 67 4.09 1.19 -0.74
C ILE A 67 4.36 1.02 0.77
N PHE A 68 3.97 -0.12 1.34
CA PHE A 68 4.23 -0.42 2.75
C PHE A 68 5.71 -0.66 3.03
N ASN A 69 6.42 -1.37 2.13
CA ASN A 69 7.86 -1.59 2.25
C ASN A 69 8.66 -0.29 2.19
N GLN A 70 8.31 0.63 1.28
CA GLN A 70 8.91 1.97 1.22
C GLN A 70 8.74 2.72 2.54
N PHE A 71 7.54 2.69 3.12
CA PHE A 71 7.28 3.29 4.43
C PHE A 71 8.12 2.64 5.56
N ARG A 72 8.28 1.31 5.56
CA ARG A 72 9.13 0.61 6.54
C ARG A 72 10.60 0.97 6.39
N ALA A 73 11.07 1.19 5.16
CA ALA A 73 12.46 1.59 4.90
C ALA A 73 12.78 2.98 5.47
N LEU A 74 11.82 3.90 5.48
CA LEU A 74 12.01 5.24 6.08
C LEU A 74 12.39 5.17 7.57
N LYS A 75 11.85 4.22 8.33
CA LYS A 75 12.23 4.02 9.75
C LYS A 75 13.71 3.66 9.91
N ARG A 76 14.24 2.86 8.99
CA ARG A 76 15.63 2.36 9.02
C ARG A 76 16.64 3.42 8.56
N ALA A 77 16.20 4.38 7.74
CA ALA A 77 17.03 5.48 7.28
C ALA A 77 17.18 6.60 8.32
N GLY A 78 16.25 6.70 9.28
CA GLY A 78 16.27 7.71 10.35
C GLY A 78 16.78 7.19 11.70
N SER A 79 17.30 5.96 11.75
CA SER A 79 17.87 5.30 12.94
C SER A 79 19.37 5.13 12.81
#